data_AF-A0A925PZ10-F1
#
_entry.id   AF-A0A925PZ10-F1
#
_cell.length_a   1.000
_cell.length_b   1.000
_cell.length_c   1.000
_cell.angle_alpha   90.00
_cell.angle_beta   90.00
_cell.angle_gamma   90.00
#
_symmetry.space_group_name_H-M   'P 1'
#
loop_
_entity.id
_entity.type
_entity.pdbx_description
1 polymer ?
#
loop_
_entity_poly.entity_id
_entity_poly.type
_entity_poly.pdbx_seq_one_letter_code
_entity_poly.pdbx_strand_id
1 'polypeptide(L)'
;LWIGSHALDVGAMTVFLYAFREREDLMDMYEAVSGARMHAAYYRPGGVYRDLPERMPQYAPTTVRSDAKVRELNENRKGSLLDFIEDFTRRFPTYVDEYETLLTENRIWKQRLVGIGVVTPERAQALGFTGPMLRGSGVEWDLRKKQPYEVYDKLDFDIPVGTSGDCYDRYLVRVHEMREANRIIKQCVQWLRANPGPVITSNHKVAPPSRVEMKESMEELIHHFKLFSEGMFVPAGDAYAAIEHPKGEFGVFIISDGANKPWRLKLRSPGFAHLAAMDEMAKGHMIADVVAIIGTMDIVFGDIDR
;
A
#
# COMPACT_ATOMS: atom_id res chain seq x y z
N LEU A 1 -0.39 -6.12 7.53
CA LEU A 1 -1.75 -6.12 8.08
C LEU A 1 -2.51 -7.38 7.67
N TRP A 2 -2.78 -7.56 6.37
CA TRP A 2 -3.52 -8.71 5.85
C TRP A 2 -3.07 -10.07 6.40
N ILE A 3 -1.78 -10.40 6.32
CA ILE A 3 -1.26 -11.69 6.81
C ILE A 3 -1.49 -11.87 8.31
N GLY A 4 -1.36 -10.79 9.09
CA GLY A 4 -1.57 -10.82 10.54
C GLY A 4 -3.03 -11.05 10.89
N SER A 5 -3.97 -10.32 10.25
CA SER A 5 -5.40 -10.50 10.50
C SER A 5 -5.91 -11.84 10.00
N HIS A 6 -5.52 -12.26 8.79
CA HIS A 6 -5.90 -13.56 8.24
C HIS A 6 -5.36 -14.72 9.10
N ALA A 7 -4.11 -14.61 9.57
CA ALA A 7 -3.54 -15.57 10.51
C ALA A 7 -4.33 -15.62 11.82
N LEU A 8 -4.69 -14.46 12.38
CA LEU A 8 -5.47 -14.36 13.60
C LEU A 8 -6.85 -15.02 13.46
N ASP A 9 -7.55 -14.75 12.35
CA ASP A 9 -8.88 -15.30 12.08
C ASP A 9 -8.88 -16.83 11.94
N VAL A 10 -7.80 -17.40 11.41
CA VAL A 10 -7.58 -18.86 11.31
C VAL A 10 -7.08 -19.45 12.64
N GLY A 11 -6.53 -18.62 13.55
CA GLY A 11 -6.15 -18.98 14.92
C GLY A 11 -4.67 -18.80 15.29
N ALA A 12 -3.83 -18.27 14.39
CA ALA A 12 -2.41 -18.05 14.61
C ALA A 12 -2.12 -16.62 15.16
N MET A 13 -2.21 -16.46 16.48
CA MET A 13 -2.05 -15.15 17.15
C MET A 13 -0.61 -14.59 17.10
N THR A 14 0.42 -15.44 17.10
CA THR A 14 1.82 -14.98 17.16
C THR A 14 2.22 -14.12 15.96
N VAL A 15 1.81 -14.54 14.76
CA VAL A 15 2.13 -13.83 13.51
C VAL A 15 1.48 -12.44 13.48
N PHE A 16 0.31 -12.28 14.08
CA PHE A 16 -0.34 -10.98 14.22
C PHE A 16 0.53 -10.00 15.00
N LEU A 17 1.08 -10.41 16.15
CA LEU A 17 1.92 -9.56 16.98
C LEU A 17 3.23 -9.18 16.28
N TYR A 18 3.84 -10.13 15.56
CA TYR A 18 5.04 -9.84 14.78
C TYR A 18 4.70 -8.84 13.68
N ALA A 19 3.74 -9.14 12.80
CA ALA A 19 3.35 -8.25 11.72
C ALA A 19 2.99 -6.82 12.17
N PHE A 20 2.47 -6.63 13.40
CA PHE A 20 2.26 -5.31 13.98
C PHE A 20 3.55 -4.64 14.45
N ARG A 21 4.51 -5.37 15.04
CA ARG A 21 5.85 -4.86 15.35
C ARG A 21 6.52 -4.25 14.11
N GLU A 22 6.55 -4.98 12.99
CA GLU A 22 7.13 -4.46 11.74
C GLU A 22 6.30 -3.31 11.15
N ARG A 23 4.97 -3.32 11.34
CA ARG A 23 4.11 -2.23 10.90
C ARG A 23 4.41 -0.92 11.64
N GLU A 24 4.78 -0.97 12.91
CA GLU A 24 5.11 0.25 13.67
C GLU A 24 6.33 0.98 13.08
N ASP A 25 7.36 0.25 12.62
CA ASP A 25 8.49 0.86 11.90
C ASP A 25 8.01 1.63 10.66
N LEU A 26 7.06 1.07 9.88
CA LEU A 26 6.47 1.75 8.72
C LEU A 26 5.60 2.96 9.10
N MET A 27 4.85 2.86 10.20
CA MET A 27 4.03 3.98 10.72
C MET A 27 4.91 5.15 11.16
N ASP A 28 6.09 4.87 11.71
CA ASP A 28 7.05 5.88 12.09
C ASP A 28 7.68 6.58 10.86
N MET A 29 7.84 5.87 9.74
CA MET A 29 8.21 6.51 8.45
C MET A 29 7.10 7.47 7.99
N TYR A 30 5.83 7.06 8.09
CA TYR A 30 4.68 7.90 7.72
C TYR A 30 4.59 9.15 8.60
N GLU A 31 4.80 8.99 9.90
CA GLU A 31 4.82 10.09 10.86
C GLU A 31 5.98 11.05 10.59
N ALA A 32 7.17 10.54 10.28
CA ALA A 32 8.32 11.38 9.96
C ALA A 32 8.09 12.26 8.72
N VAL A 33 7.42 11.73 7.70
CA VAL A 33 7.18 12.44 6.43
C VAL A 33 5.99 13.39 6.51
N SER A 34 4.89 12.96 7.14
CA SER A 34 3.61 13.68 7.09
C SER A 34 3.19 14.34 8.40
N GLY A 35 3.76 13.92 9.53
CA GLY A 35 3.29 14.26 10.87
C GLY A 35 2.09 13.45 11.35
N ALA A 36 1.57 12.52 10.53
CA ALA A 36 0.47 11.63 10.89
C ALA A 36 0.85 10.17 10.64
N ARG A 37 0.36 9.25 11.50
CA ARG A 37 0.70 7.82 11.39
C ARG A 37 -0.05 7.08 10.27
N MET A 38 -1.29 7.47 9.96
CA MET A 38 -2.14 6.76 8.98
C MET A 38 -2.61 7.66 7.84
N HIS A 39 -3.35 8.73 8.16
CA HIS A 39 -3.90 9.64 7.14
C HIS A 39 -2.90 10.76 6.81
N ALA A 40 -1.93 10.43 5.95
CA ALA A 40 -0.78 11.29 5.68
C ALA A 40 -1.05 12.54 4.80
N ALA A 41 -2.07 12.50 3.93
CA ALA A 41 -2.35 13.57 2.94
C ALA A 41 -1.09 14.07 2.18
N TYR A 42 -0.15 13.15 1.95
CA TYR A 42 1.19 13.44 1.46
C TYR A 42 1.26 13.52 -0.06
N TYR A 43 0.66 12.54 -0.74
CA TYR A 43 0.48 12.57 -2.20
C TYR A 43 -0.59 13.60 -2.56
N ARG A 44 -0.26 14.50 -3.49
CA ARG A 44 -1.16 15.56 -3.96
C ARG A 44 -1.07 15.66 -5.48
N PRO A 45 -2.13 16.14 -6.15
CA PRO A 45 -2.02 16.49 -7.57
C PRO A 45 -0.83 17.42 -7.80
N GLY A 46 0.12 17.01 -8.65
CA GLY A 46 1.36 17.74 -8.90
C GLY A 46 2.62 17.21 -8.20
N GLY A 47 2.52 16.16 -7.37
CA GLY A 47 3.69 15.48 -6.78
C GLY A 47 3.48 15.09 -5.31
N VAL A 48 4.47 15.37 -4.48
CA VAL A 48 4.37 15.16 -3.02
C VAL A 48 4.43 16.49 -2.27
N TYR A 49 3.78 16.54 -1.10
CA TYR A 49 3.60 17.77 -0.35
C TYR A 49 4.90 18.36 0.22
N ARG A 50 5.84 17.50 0.62
CA ARG A 50 7.12 17.87 1.24
C ARG A 50 8.19 16.88 0.83
N ASP A 51 9.45 17.27 0.97
CA ASP A 51 10.57 16.35 0.79
C ASP A 51 10.76 15.45 2.02
N LEU A 52 11.56 14.39 1.86
CA LEU A 52 11.90 13.46 2.92
C LEU A 52 12.78 14.16 3.99
N PRO A 53 12.56 13.90 5.28
CA PRO A 53 13.36 14.51 6.34
C PRO A 53 14.80 13.98 6.35
N GLU A 54 15.76 14.91 6.45
CA GLU A 54 17.19 14.62 6.58
C GLU A 54 17.55 13.95 7.92
N ARG A 55 16.67 14.04 8.92
CA ARG A 55 16.87 13.43 10.24
C ARG A 55 15.59 12.80 10.76
N MET A 56 15.71 11.56 11.24
CA MET A 56 14.60 10.87 11.90
C MET A 56 14.30 11.45 13.31
N PRO A 57 13.02 11.59 13.69
CA PRO A 57 12.64 11.91 15.06
C PRO A 57 13.14 10.85 16.05
N GLN A 58 13.81 11.30 17.11
CA GLN A 58 14.40 10.45 18.14
C GLN A 58 13.53 10.42 19.40
N TYR A 59 13.48 9.27 20.07
CA TYR A 59 12.80 9.14 21.34
C TYR A 59 13.59 9.83 22.46
N ALA A 60 12.87 10.49 23.36
CA ALA A 60 13.40 11.07 24.58
C ALA A 60 13.20 10.11 25.78
N PRO A 61 14.10 10.15 26.79
CA PRO A 61 13.90 9.42 28.03
C PRO A 61 12.65 9.91 28.76
N THR A 62 11.91 8.96 29.33
CA THR A 62 10.66 9.19 30.05
C THR A 62 10.67 8.32 31.31
N THR A 63 9.73 8.57 32.24
CA THR A 63 9.61 7.79 33.48
C THR A 63 9.43 6.28 33.25
N VAL A 64 8.96 5.87 32.07
CA VAL A 64 8.73 4.47 31.68
C VAL A 64 9.87 3.91 30.83
N ARG A 65 10.68 4.75 30.18
CA ARG A 65 11.75 4.31 29.26
C ARG A 65 13.13 4.69 29.81
N SER A 66 13.89 3.68 30.21
CA SER A 66 15.27 3.86 30.65
C SER A 66 16.18 4.35 29.53
N ASP A 67 17.26 5.05 29.88
CA ASP A 67 18.23 5.58 28.91
C ASP A 67 18.82 4.49 28.01
N ALA A 68 19.04 3.29 28.55
CA ALA A 68 19.53 2.15 27.78
C ALA A 68 18.53 1.75 26.68
N LYS A 69 17.23 1.68 27.01
CA LYS A 69 16.19 1.31 26.03
C LYS A 69 15.99 2.41 24.98
N VAL A 70 16.12 3.67 25.37
CA VAL A 70 16.06 4.81 24.45
C VAL A 70 17.22 4.79 23.46
N ARG A 71 18.42 4.44 23.91
CA ARG A 71 19.58 4.28 23.01
C ARG A 71 19.33 3.20 21.96
N GLU A 72 18.83 2.04 22.38
CA GLU A 72 18.47 0.93 21.50
C GLU A 72 17.43 1.35 20.44
N LEU A 73 16.33 1.98 20.87
CA LEU A 73 15.27 2.46 19.95
C LEU A 73 15.74 3.54 18.97
N ASN A 74 16.81 4.25 19.31
CA ASN A 74 17.36 5.33 18.48
C ASN A 74 18.53 4.85 17.62
N GLU A 75 18.99 3.60 17.71
CA GLU A 75 20.16 3.14 16.94
C GLU A 75 19.95 3.28 15.43
N ASN A 76 18.79 2.87 14.95
CA ASN A 76 18.39 2.99 13.54
C ASN A 76 17.89 4.41 13.18
N ARG A 77 17.71 5.32 14.15
CA ARG A 77 17.20 6.70 13.96
C ARG A 77 18.28 7.79 14.01
N LYS A 78 19.56 7.41 13.95
CA LYS A 78 20.68 8.37 13.97
C LYS A 78 20.81 9.12 12.64
N GLY A 79 20.43 8.50 11.54
CA GLY A 79 20.57 9.05 10.19
C GLY A 79 19.30 9.72 9.64
N SER A 80 19.29 9.83 8.33
CA SER A 80 18.15 10.28 7.52
C SER A 80 17.04 9.24 7.47
N LEU A 81 15.87 9.63 6.97
CA LEU A 81 14.80 8.68 6.72
C LEU A 81 15.22 7.60 5.70
N LEU A 82 16.05 7.95 4.70
CA LEU A 82 16.56 6.96 3.75
C LEU A 82 17.43 5.90 4.42
N ASP A 83 18.21 6.26 5.44
CA ASP A 83 19.01 5.32 6.22
C ASP A 83 18.12 4.39 7.04
N PHE A 84 17.04 4.92 7.60
CA PHE A 84 16.05 4.13 8.35
C PHE A 84 15.29 3.15 7.43
N ILE A 85 14.90 3.59 6.23
CA ILE A 85 14.27 2.72 5.22
C ILE A 85 15.27 1.63 4.79
N GLU A 86 16.54 1.99 4.55
CA GLU A 86 17.55 1.02 4.16
C GLU A 86 17.75 -0.05 5.24
N ASP A 87 17.87 0.34 6.52
CA ASP A 87 17.94 -0.59 7.65
C ASP A 87 16.74 -1.54 7.69
N PHE A 88 15.53 -1.00 7.56
CA PHE A 88 14.31 -1.81 7.49
C PHE A 88 14.37 -2.83 6.35
N THR A 89 14.80 -2.41 5.15
CA THR A 89 14.85 -3.32 3.98
C THR A 89 15.87 -4.45 4.13
N ARG A 90 16.89 -4.28 4.99
CA ARG A 90 17.88 -5.31 5.31
C ARG A 90 17.31 -6.34 6.29
N ARG A 91 16.53 -5.89 7.29
CA ARG A 91 15.93 -6.75 8.31
C ARG A 91 14.66 -7.47 7.85
N PHE A 92 13.86 -6.83 6.99
CA PHE A 92 12.53 -7.30 6.64
C PHE A 92 12.48 -8.72 6.05
N PRO A 93 13.40 -9.16 5.16
CA PRO A 93 13.40 -10.54 4.66
C PRO A 93 13.47 -11.58 5.78
N THR A 94 14.30 -11.36 6.80
CA THR A 94 14.41 -12.25 7.97
C THR A 94 13.07 -12.38 8.70
N TYR A 95 12.31 -11.29 8.82
CA TYR A 95 10.98 -11.34 9.44
C TYR A 95 9.96 -12.09 8.56
N VAL A 96 10.04 -11.96 7.24
CA VAL A 96 9.19 -12.75 6.33
C VAL A 96 9.51 -14.25 6.45
N ASP A 97 10.79 -14.60 6.56
CA ASP A 97 11.22 -15.99 6.77
C ASP A 97 10.73 -16.54 8.12
N GLU A 98 10.68 -15.72 9.18
CA GLU A 98 10.04 -16.07 10.47
C GLU A 98 8.55 -16.38 10.29
N TYR A 99 7.82 -15.58 9.51
CA TYR A 99 6.40 -15.83 9.24
C TYR A 99 6.18 -17.15 8.48
N GLU A 100 6.99 -17.41 7.45
CA GLU A 100 6.91 -18.63 6.65
C GLU A 100 7.26 -19.88 7.47
N THR A 101 8.25 -19.76 8.36
CA THR A 101 8.61 -20.85 9.29
C THR A 101 7.42 -21.27 10.15
N LEU A 102 6.57 -20.32 10.56
CA LEU A 102 5.39 -20.59 11.39
C LEU A 102 4.16 -21.06 10.60
N LEU A 103 4.01 -20.62 9.35
CA LEU A 103 2.78 -20.79 8.55
C LEU A 103 2.96 -21.70 7.34
N THR A 104 3.96 -21.47 6.50
CA THR A 104 4.05 -22.06 5.15
C THR A 104 4.04 -23.57 5.19
N GLU A 105 4.88 -24.19 6.04
CA GLU A 105 4.99 -25.65 6.18
C GLU A 105 4.10 -26.23 7.29
N ASN A 106 3.31 -25.40 7.96
CA ASN A 106 2.45 -25.84 9.04
C ASN A 106 1.28 -26.66 8.50
N ARG A 107 1.14 -27.90 9.00
CA ARG A 107 0.08 -28.82 8.58
C ARG A 107 -1.32 -28.26 8.84
N ILE A 108 -1.53 -27.57 9.97
CA ILE A 108 -2.83 -27.00 10.33
C ILE A 108 -3.18 -25.87 9.36
N TRP A 109 -2.20 -25.04 9.00
CA TRP A 109 -2.36 -23.96 8.05
C TRP A 109 -2.72 -24.48 6.65
N LYS A 110 -1.96 -25.48 6.14
CA LYS A 110 -2.25 -26.14 4.86
C LYS A 110 -3.65 -26.77 4.86
N GLN A 111 -4.02 -27.50 5.91
CA GLN A 111 -5.36 -28.11 6.04
C GLN A 111 -6.51 -27.09 6.00
N ARG A 112 -6.27 -25.86 6.45
CA ARG A 112 -7.28 -24.79 6.50
C ARG A 112 -7.36 -23.92 5.26
N LEU A 113 -6.43 -24.05 4.31
CA LEU A 113 -6.36 -23.16 3.14
C LEU A 113 -6.29 -23.90 1.81
N VAL A 114 -5.67 -25.08 1.78
CA VAL A 114 -5.52 -25.85 0.55
C VAL A 114 -6.89 -26.36 0.10
N GLY A 115 -7.24 -26.09 -1.15
CA GLY A 115 -8.52 -26.49 -1.74
C GLY A 115 -9.74 -25.71 -1.22
N ILE A 116 -9.53 -24.60 -0.51
CA ILE A 116 -10.63 -23.71 -0.06
C ILE A 116 -10.76 -22.52 -0.99
N GLY A 117 -12.01 -22.19 -1.38
CA GLY A 117 -12.30 -21.00 -2.17
C GLY A 117 -11.62 -21.01 -3.54
N VAL A 118 -11.59 -22.19 -4.18
CA VAL A 118 -10.97 -22.42 -5.49
C VAL A 118 -11.74 -21.66 -6.56
N VAL A 119 -11.03 -20.85 -7.35
CA VAL A 119 -11.62 -20.08 -8.45
C VAL A 119 -10.79 -20.29 -9.71
N THR A 120 -11.43 -20.71 -10.80
CA THR A 120 -10.77 -20.90 -12.09
C THR A 120 -10.37 -19.57 -12.73
N PRO A 121 -9.32 -19.54 -13.58
CA PRO A 121 -8.89 -18.32 -14.28
C PRO A 121 -10.03 -17.60 -15.02
N GLU A 122 -10.86 -18.34 -15.75
CA GLU A 122 -11.94 -17.79 -16.58
C GLU A 122 -13.04 -17.19 -15.69
N ARG A 123 -13.34 -17.86 -14.57
CA ARG A 123 -14.37 -17.39 -13.64
C ARG A 123 -13.89 -16.18 -12.85
N ALA A 124 -12.62 -16.14 -12.46
CA ALA A 124 -12.01 -14.98 -11.81
C ALA A 124 -12.15 -13.72 -12.69
N GLN A 125 -11.89 -13.84 -14.00
CA GLN A 125 -12.08 -12.73 -14.95
C GLN A 125 -13.56 -12.33 -15.08
N ALA A 126 -14.46 -13.31 -15.22
CA ALA A 126 -15.90 -13.05 -15.34
C ALA A 126 -16.50 -12.36 -14.10
N LEU A 127 -15.96 -12.64 -12.92
CA LEU A 127 -16.35 -12.01 -11.65
C LEU A 127 -15.68 -10.65 -11.42
N GLY A 128 -14.78 -10.22 -12.31
CA GLY A 128 -14.05 -8.97 -12.20
C GLY A 128 -12.99 -8.97 -11.10
N PHE A 129 -12.43 -10.13 -10.76
CA PHE A 129 -11.34 -10.22 -9.79
C PHE A 129 -10.07 -9.57 -10.34
N THR A 130 -9.33 -8.94 -9.43
CA THR A 130 -8.07 -8.25 -9.71
C THR A 130 -7.09 -8.48 -8.57
N GLY A 131 -5.79 -8.26 -8.80
CA GLY A 131 -4.75 -8.39 -7.78
C GLY A 131 -4.46 -9.84 -7.37
N PRO A 132 -4.16 -10.09 -6.08
CA PRO A 132 -3.83 -11.43 -5.59
C PRO A 132 -4.91 -12.48 -5.85
N MET A 133 -6.19 -12.09 -5.90
CA MET A 133 -7.29 -13.00 -6.22
C MET A 133 -7.20 -13.52 -7.65
N LEU A 134 -6.79 -12.68 -8.60
CA LEU A 134 -6.63 -13.03 -10.02
C LEU A 134 -5.32 -13.78 -10.25
N ARG A 135 -4.22 -13.31 -9.64
CA ARG A 135 -2.90 -13.95 -9.69
C ARG A 135 -2.89 -15.34 -9.05
N GLY A 136 -3.58 -15.51 -7.93
CA GLY A 136 -3.71 -16.82 -7.27
C GLY A 136 -4.39 -17.87 -8.14
N SER A 137 -5.30 -17.46 -9.01
CA SER A 137 -5.99 -18.32 -9.98
C SER A 137 -5.18 -18.61 -11.25
N GLY A 138 -3.93 -18.17 -11.35
CA GLY A 138 -3.05 -18.50 -12.49
C GLY A 138 -3.03 -17.48 -13.63
N VAL A 139 -3.66 -16.32 -13.46
CA VAL A 139 -3.65 -15.25 -14.47
C VAL A 139 -2.53 -14.25 -14.16
N GLU A 140 -1.54 -14.15 -15.05
CA GLU A 140 -0.44 -13.20 -14.95
C GLU A 140 -0.91 -11.77 -15.31
N TRP A 141 -1.55 -11.10 -14.35
CA TRP A 141 -2.03 -9.72 -14.50
C TRP A 141 -1.58 -8.84 -13.34
N ASP A 142 -0.92 -7.74 -13.69
CA ASP A 142 -0.48 -6.69 -12.76
C ASP A 142 -0.38 -5.37 -13.52
N LEU A 143 -1.08 -4.33 -13.05
CA LEU A 143 -1.07 -3.03 -13.73
C LEU A 143 0.32 -2.41 -13.77
N ARG A 144 1.17 -2.63 -12.76
CA ARG A 144 2.51 -2.02 -12.67
C ARG A 144 3.43 -2.44 -13.81
N LYS A 145 3.20 -3.61 -14.42
CA LYS A 145 3.96 -4.09 -15.60
C LYS A 145 3.19 -3.92 -16.91
N LYS A 146 1.88 -4.24 -16.93
CA LYS A 146 1.10 -4.25 -18.18
C LYS A 146 0.64 -2.84 -18.59
N GLN A 147 0.36 -1.97 -17.62
CA GLN A 147 -0.03 -0.57 -17.80
C GLN A 147 0.74 0.32 -16.82
N PRO A 148 2.07 0.42 -16.99
CA PRO A 148 2.92 1.06 -16.00
C PRO A 148 2.54 2.52 -15.79
N TYR A 149 2.58 2.95 -14.54
CA TYR A 149 2.39 4.32 -14.09
C TYR A 149 3.60 4.77 -13.26
N GLU A 150 3.77 6.07 -13.11
CA GLU A 150 4.91 6.70 -12.41
C GLU A 150 6.27 6.22 -12.96
N VAL A 151 6.96 5.35 -12.23
CA VAL A 151 8.32 4.86 -12.57
C VAL A 151 8.42 3.33 -12.51
N TYR A 152 7.29 2.61 -12.45
CA TYR A 152 7.29 1.14 -12.35
C TYR A 152 7.89 0.45 -13.59
N ASP A 153 7.88 1.13 -14.74
CA ASP A 153 8.55 0.69 -15.97
C ASP A 153 10.08 0.60 -15.84
N LYS A 154 10.68 1.40 -14.96
CA LYS A 154 12.13 1.44 -14.72
C LYS A 154 12.59 0.54 -13.57
N LEU A 155 11.65 -0.08 -12.86
CA LEU A 155 11.92 -0.90 -11.69
C LEU A 155 11.91 -2.38 -12.04
N ASP A 156 12.88 -3.10 -11.47
CA ASP A 156 13.03 -4.53 -11.67
C ASP A 156 12.37 -5.31 -10.54
N PHE A 157 11.37 -6.12 -10.89
CA PHE A 157 10.60 -6.95 -9.96
C PHE A 157 9.81 -7.99 -10.74
N ASP A 158 9.50 -9.09 -10.07
CA ASP A 158 8.79 -10.23 -10.63
C ASP A 158 7.33 -10.28 -10.16
N ILE A 159 6.44 -10.89 -10.96
CA ILE A 159 5.03 -11.07 -10.60
C ILE A 159 4.82 -12.51 -10.12
N PRO A 160 4.44 -12.74 -8.86
CA PRO A 160 4.11 -14.08 -8.38
C PRO A 160 2.73 -14.50 -8.89
N VAL A 161 2.63 -15.73 -9.39
CA VAL A 161 1.39 -16.31 -9.94
C VAL A 161 1.14 -17.66 -9.27
N GLY A 162 -0.10 -17.90 -8.84
CA GLY A 162 -0.55 -19.17 -8.29
C GLY A 162 -0.93 -20.18 -9.38
N THR A 163 -1.33 -21.38 -9.00
CA THR A 163 -1.64 -22.45 -9.97
C THR A 163 -3.02 -23.06 -9.77
N SER A 164 -3.42 -23.24 -8.51
CA SER A 164 -4.64 -23.93 -8.10
C SER A 164 -5.81 -22.99 -7.86
N GLY A 165 -5.56 -21.69 -7.59
CA GLY A 165 -6.62 -20.72 -7.33
C GLY A 165 -7.25 -20.80 -5.95
N ASP A 166 -6.63 -21.51 -5.01
CA ASP A 166 -7.11 -21.66 -3.64
C ASP A 166 -6.60 -20.53 -2.72
N CYS A 167 -7.07 -20.54 -1.47
CA CYS A 167 -6.62 -19.58 -0.46
C CYS A 167 -5.12 -19.66 -0.16
N TYR A 168 -4.51 -20.85 -0.30
CA TYR A 168 -3.10 -21.08 0.01
C TYR A 168 -2.18 -20.45 -1.05
N ASP A 169 -2.49 -20.59 -2.33
CA ASP A 169 -1.75 -19.95 -3.43
C ASP A 169 -1.83 -18.43 -3.32
N ARG A 170 -3.00 -17.87 -2.94
CA ARG A 170 -3.14 -16.43 -2.70
C ARG A 170 -2.28 -15.96 -1.52
N TYR A 171 -2.13 -16.79 -0.50
CA TYR A 171 -1.21 -16.53 0.61
C TYR A 171 0.24 -16.48 0.11
N LEU A 172 0.67 -17.48 -0.66
CA LEU A 172 2.03 -17.51 -1.21
C LEU A 172 2.30 -16.29 -2.11
N VAL A 173 1.36 -15.95 -3.00
CA VAL A 173 1.44 -14.75 -3.87
C VAL A 173 1.71 -13.50 -3.03
N ARG A 174 0.95 -13.27 -1.95
CA ARG A 174 1.12 -12.09 -1.09
C ARG A 174 2.45 -12.10 -0.32
N VAL A 175 2.92 -13.27 0.11
CA VAL A 175 4.21 -13.42 0.78
C VAL A 175 5.37 -13.12 -0.18
N HIS A 176 5.28 -13.58 -1.43
CA HIS A 176 6.24 -13.20 -2.48
C HIS A 176 6.16 -11.70 -2.82
N GLU A 177 4.96 -11.12 -2.90
CA GLU A 177 4.79 -9.68 -3.10
C GLU A 177 5.47 -8.84 -2.00
N MET A 178 5.51 -9.31 -0.75
CA MET A 178 6.25 -8.63 0.32
C MET A 178 7.75 -8.59 0.05
N ARG A 179 8.33 -9.65 -0.54
CA ARG A 179 9.75 -9.71 -0.92
C ARG A 179 10.04 -8.81 -2.12
N GLU A 180 9.19 -8.84 -3.13
CA GLU A 180 9.32 -7.98 -4.30
C GLU A 180 9.12 -6.50 -3.94
N ALA A 181 8.18 -6.18 -3.04
CA ALA A 181 8.03 -4.83 -2.51
C ALA A 181 9.32 -4.36 -1.81
N ASN A 182 9.98 -5.22 -1.03
CA ASN A 182 11.25 -4.89 -0.41
C ASN A 182 12.37 -4.64 -1.46
N ARG A 183 12.41 -5.43 -2.54
CA ARG A 183 13.34 -5.25 -3.65
C ARG A 183 13.11 -3.91 -4.36
N ILE A 184 11.86 -3.54 -4.61
CA ILE A 184 11.48 -2.24 -5.18
C ILE A 184 11.94 -1.10 -4.28
N ILE A 185 11.68 -1.17 -2.98
CA ILE A 185 12.09 -0.12 -2.03
C ILE A 185 13.61 0.07 -2.04
N LYS A 186 14.39 -1.02 -2.07
CA LYS A 186 15.86 -0.94 -2.16
C LYS A 186 16.33 -0.19 -3.41
N GLN A 187 15.75 -0.48 -4.56
CA GLN A 187 16.08 0.22 -5.82
C GLN A 187 15.73 1.71 -5.73
N CYS A 188 14.55 2.04 -5.19
CA CYS A 188 14.13 3.43 -5.01
C CYS A 188 15.07 4.20 -4.07
N VAL A 189 15.47 3.62 -2.94
CA VAL A 189 16.40 4.26 -1.99
C VAL A 189 17.76 4.53 -2.64
N GLN A 190 18.31 3.55 -3.37
CA GLN A 190 19.58 3.73 -4.08
C GLN A 190 19.49 4.84 -5.13
N TRP A 191 18.39 4.86 -5.89
CA TRP A 191 18.18 5.87 -6.93
C TRP A 191 18.00 7.27 -6.35
N LEU A 192 17.20 7.43 -5.29
CA LEU A 192 16.97 8.72 -4.63
C LEU A 192 18.24 9.32 -4.03
N ARG A 193 19.14 8.49 -3.49
CA ARG A 193 20.44 8.96 -2.99
C ARG A 193 21.33 9.51 -4.09
N ALA A 194 21.24 8.95 -5.30
CA ALA A 194 22.05 9.38 -6.44
C ALA A 194 21.44 10.59 -7.19
N ASN A 195 20.12 10.79 -7.09
CA ASN A 195 19.38 11.75 -7.91
C ASN A 195 18.52 12.69 -7.04
N PRO A 196 19.09 13.78 -6.51
CA PRO A 196 18.30 14.83 -5.87
C PRO A 196 17.49 15.61 -6.91
N GLY A 197 16.27 16.00 -6.57
CA GLY A 197 15.40 16.74 -7.48
C GLY A 197 14.17 17.33 -6.79
N PRO A 198 13.42 18.20 -7.51
CA PRO A 198 12.20 18.78 -6.98
C PRO A 198 11.13 17.69 -6.77
N VAL A 199 10.38 17.81 -5.68
CA VAL A 199 9.38 16.81 -5.27
C VAL A 199 7.95 17.18 -5.69
N ILE A 200 7.76 18.42 -6.15
CA ILE A 200 6.48 18.96 -6.57
C ILE A 200 6.67 19.78 -7.85
N THR A 201 5.65 19.80 -8.71
CA THR A 201 5.66 20.59 -9.95
C THR A 201 5.86 22.08 -9.68
N SER A 202 6.58 22.76 -10.57
CA SER A 202 6.76 24.21 -10.57
C SER A 202 5.53 24.99 -11.05
N ASN A 203 4.46 24.30 -11.49
CA ASN A 203 3.24 24.96 -11.91
C ASN A 203 2.39 25.38 -10.69
N HIS A 204 2.51 26.65 -10.29
CA HIS A 204 1.84 27.21 -9.11
C HIS A 204 0.31 27.36 -9.22
N LYS A 205 -0.28 27.00 -10.38
CA LYS A 205 -1.74 26.88 -10.53
C LYS A 205 -2.28 25.53 -10.04
N VAL A 206 -1.41 24.53 -9.88
CA VAL A 206 -1.75 23.16 -9.46
C VAL A 206 -1.14 22.87 -8.08
N ALA A 207 0.12 23.27 -7.88
CA ALA A 207 0.86 23.07 -6.64
C ALA A 207 1.07 24.39 -5.89
N PRO A 208 1.02 24.42 -4.54
CA PRO A 208 1.33 25.63 -3.80
C PRO A 208 2.82 25.97 -3.91
N PRO A 209 3.19 27.27 -3.97
CA PRO A 209 4.59 27.68 -3.93
C PRO A 209 5.22 27.48 -2.56
N SER A 210 6.55 27.63 -2.49
CA SER A 210 7.26 27.53 -1.22
C SER A 210 6.85 28.67 -0.27
N ARG A 211 6.90 28.41 1.04
CA ARG A 211 6.56 29.42 2.06
C ARG A 211 7.53 30.61 2.09
N VAL A 212 8.73 30.44 1.56
CA VAL A 212 9.75 31.50 1.50
C VAL A 212 9.42 32.42 0.33
N GLU A 213 9.29 31.87 -0.88
CA GLU A 213 8.98 32.63 -2.10
C GLU A 213 7.64 33.37 -2.01
N MET A 214 6.62 32.73 -1.41
CA MET A 214 5.31 33.34 -1.15
C MET A 214 5.39 34.65 -0.34
N LYS A 215 6.41 34.82 0.51
CA LYS A 215 6.59 36.04 1.32
C LYS A 215 7.37 37.14 0.59
N GLU A 216 8.07 36.79 -0.48
CA GLU A 216 8.95 37.70 -1.22
C GLU A 216 8.29 38.19 -2.52
N SER A 217 7.56 37.33 -3.23
CA SER A 217 6.88 37.65 -4.49
C SER A 217 5.37 37.85 -4.31
N MET A 218 4.85 38.88 -4.96
CA MET A 218 3.41 39.16 -5.02
C MET A 218 2.66 38.10 -5.85
N GLU A 219 3.25 37.64 -6.94
CA GLU A 219 2.69 36.61 -7.82
C GLU A 219 2.48 35.29 -7.07
N GLU A 220 3.48 34.86 -6.30
CA GLU A 220 3.40 33.64 -5.52
C GLU A 220 2.36 33.73 -4.40
N LEU A 221 2.21 34.91 -3.80
CA LEU A 221 1.14 35.16 -2.83
C LEU A 221 -0.24 35.09 -3.48
N ILE A 222 -0.42 35.62 -4.70
CA ILE A 222 -1.67 35.52 -5.45
C ILE A 222 -1.98 34.05 -5.76
N HIS A 223 -1.01 33.27 -6.25
CA HIS A 223 -1.18 31.86 -6.55
C HIS A 223 -1.55 31.05 -5.31
N HIS A 224 -0.86 31.26 -4.20
CA HIS A 224 -1.20 30.64 -2.92
C HIS A 224 -2.62 31.00 -2.48
N PHE A 225 -2.98 32.29 -2.48
CA PHE A 225 -4.30 32.74 -2.06
C PHE A 225 -5.42 32.14 -2.91
N LYS A 226 -5.27 32.14 -4.24
CA LYS A 226 -6.25 31.58 -5.18
C LYS A 226 -6.38 30.07 -5.02
N LEU A 227 -5.27 29.35 -4.92
CA LEU A 227 -5.29 27.88 -4.80
C LEU A 227 -5.98 27.41 -3.52
N PHE A 228 -5.81 28.11 -2.38
CA PHE A 228 -6.43 27.71 -1.11
C PHE A 228 -7.84 28.27 -0.88
N SER A 229 -8.26 29.29 -1.63
CA SER A 229 -9.63 29.84 -1.55
C SER A 229 -10.55 29.27 -2.62
N GLU A 230 -10.13 29.34 -3.89
CA GLU A 230 -10.91 28.88 -5.05
C GLU A 230 -10.59 27.43 -5.41
N GLY A 231 -9.35 26.98 -5.24
CA GLY A 231 -8.92 25.65 -5.69
C GLY A 231 -8.42 25.64 -7.14
N MET A 232 -8.09 24.45 -7.64
CA MET A 232 -7.64 24.27 -9.03
C MET A 232 -8.83 24.00 -9.96
N PHE A 233 -8.82 24.61 -11.14
CA PHE A 233 -9.79 24.34 -12.19
C PHE A 233 -9.27 23.21 -13.09
N VAL A 234 -10.07 22.15 -13.22
CA VAL A 234 -9.73 20.99 -14.06
C VAL A 234 -10.51 21.10 -15.37
N PRO A 235 -9.90 20.91 -16.54
CA PRO A 235 -10.60 20.95 -17.82
C PRO A 235 -11.84 20.03 -17.84
N ALA A 236 -12.87 20.44 -18.58
CA ALA A 236 -14.08 19.63 -18.71
C ALA A 236 -13.77 18.32 -19.46
N GLY A 237 -14.30 17.21 -18.94
CA GLY A 237 -14.06 15.87 -19.48
C GLY A 237 -14.20 14.79 -18.42
N ASP A 238 -14.07 13.54 -18.85
CA ASP A 238 -14.08 12.36 -18.00
C ASP A 238 -12.77 11.58 -18.10
N ALA A 239 -12.38 10.94 -16.99
CA ALA A 239 -11.16 10.14 -16.94
C ALA A 239 -11.34 8.96 -15.99
N TYR A 240 -10.88 7.78 -16.42
CA TYR A 240 -10.68 6.61 -15.57
C TYR A 240 -9.18 6.34 -15.46
N ALA A 241 -8.67 6.32 -14.23
CA ALA A 241 -7.32 5.88 -13.95
C ALA A 241 -7.35 4.82 -12.86
N ALA A 242 -6.52 3.80 -12.99
CA ALA A 242 -6.44 2.71 -12.04
C ALA A 242 -4.99 2.40 -11.66
N ILE A 243 -4.82 1.95 -10.42
CA ILE A 243 -3.52 1.54 -9.87
C ILE A 243 -3.62 0.14 -9.30
N GLU A 244 -2.48 -0.55 -9.19
CA GLU A 244 -2.39 -1.82 -8.48
C GLU A 244 -2.32 -1.54 -6.97
N HIS A 245 -3.48 -1.45 -6.32
CA HIS A 245 -3.54 -1.40 -4.86
C HIS A 245 -3.21 -2.81 -4.31
N PRO A 246 -2.69 -2.97 -3.08
CA PRO A 246 -2.35 -4.30 -2.53
C PRO A 246 -3.51 -5.30 -2.47
N LYS A 247 -4.77 -4.80 -2.54
CA LYS A 247 -5.97 -5.64 -2.65
C LYS A 247 -6.29 -6.03 -4.10
N GLY A 248 -5.87 -5.23 -5.08
CA GLY A 248 -6.14 -5.38 -6.50
C GLY A 248 -6.29 -4.03 -7.19
N GLU A 249 -6.90 -4.01 -8.38
CA GLU A 249 -7.09 -2.78 -9.14
C GLU A 249 -8.00 -1.81 -8.38
N PHE A 250 -7.45 -0.66 -8.00
CA PHE A 250 -8.22 0.45 -7.44
C PHE A 250 -8.36 1.53 -8.50
N GLY A 251 -9.59 1.69 -8.99
CA GLY A 251 -9.93 2.62 -10.06
C GLY A 251 -10.64 3.86 -9.53
N VAL A 252 -10.35 5.01 -10.15
CA VAL A 252 -11.01 6.28 -9.88
C VAL A 252 -11.55 6.81 -11.20
N PHE A 253 -12.87 6.93 -11.29
CA PHE A 253 -13.57 7.58 -12.40
C PHE A 253 -14.01 8.98 -11.97
N ILE A 254 -13.51 10.01 -12.64
CA ILE A 254 -13.82 11.42 -12.35
C ILE A 254 -14.40 12.07 -13.59
N ILE A 255 -15.46 12.86 -13.40
CA ILE A 255 -16.04 13.77 -14.39
C ILE A 255 -15.86 15.20 -13.89
N SER A 256 -15.29 16.05 -14.73
CA SER A 256 -15.16 17.49 -14.53
C SER A 256 -16.05 18.24 -15.51
N ASP A 257 -16.76 19.25 -15.01
CA ASP A 257 -17.54 20.21 -15.80
C ASP A 257 -16.75 21.48 -16.15
N GLY A 258 -15.45 21.51 -15.84
CA GLY A 258 -14.60 22.69 -15.98
C GLY A 258 -14.52 23.55 -14.71
N ALA A 259 -15.24 23.21 -13.64
CA ALA A 259 -15.20 23.94 -12.37
C ALA A 259 -14.04 23.49 -11.47
N ASN A 260 -13.98 24.05 -10.26
CA ASN A 260 -13.00 23.74 -9.22
C ASN A 260 -13.35 22.50 -8.38
N LYS A 261 -14.55 21.95 -8.53
CA LYS A 261 -15.03 20.76 -7.80
C LYS A 261 -15.36 19.66 -8.80
N PRO A 262 -15.06 18.39 -8.48
CA PRO A 262 -15.43 17.28 -9.35
C PRO A 262 -16.97 17.20 -9.42
N TRP A 263 -17.51 17.14 -10.64
CA TRP A 263 -18.93 16.97 -10.88
C TRP A 263 -19.41 15.59 -10.41
N ARG A 264 -18.65 14.55 -10.76
CA ARG A 264 -18.89 13.19 -10.30
C ARG A 264 -17.56 12.50 -10.03
N LEU A 265 -17.49 11.76 -8.93
CA LEU A 265 -16.38 10.89 -8.60
C LEU A 265 -16.94 9.52 -8.20
N LYS A 266 -16.56 8.47 -8.93
CA LYS A 266 -16.87 7.07 -8.57
C LYS A 266 -15.57 6.32 -8.35
N LEU A 267 -15.51 5.63 -7.21
CA LEU A 267 -14.42 4.72 -6.88
C LEU A 267 -14.81 3.30 -7.29
N ARG A 268 -13.88 2.60 -7.94
CA ARG A 268 -13.93 1.16 -8.17
C ARG A 268 -13.01 0.51 -7.16
N SER A 269 -13.58 0.05 -6.05
CA SER A 269 -12.83 -0.71 -5.05
C SER A 269 -12.72 -2.18 -5.47
N PRO A 270 -11.54 -2.82 -5.33
CA PRO A 270 -11.38 -4.23 -5.64
C PRO A 270 -12.20 -5.11 -4.69
N GLY A 271 -12.27 -4.73 -3.40
CA GLY A 271 -12.99 -5.46 -2.37
C GLY A 271 -14.49 -5.62 -2.64
N PHE A 272 -15.12 -4.67 -3.35
CA PHE A 272 -16.54 -4.78 -3.71
C PHE A 272 -16.79 -5.94 -4.68
N ALA A 273 -15.96 -6.08 -5.72
CA ALA A 273 -16.04 -7.19 -6.66
C ALA A 273 -15.70 -8.52 -6.00
N HIS A 274 -14.72 -8.53 -5.08
CA HIS A 274 -14.36 -9.73 -4.31
C HIS A 274 -15.50 -10.20 -3.42
N LEU A 275 -16.11 -9.30 -2.65
CA LEU A 275 -17.22 -9.64 -1.75
C LEU A 275 -18.48 -10.07 -2.53
N ALA A 276 -18.75 -9.49 -3.71
CA ALA A 276 -19.86 -9.92 -4.56
C ALA A 276 -19.77 -11.41 -4.97
N ALA A 277 -18.56 -11.95 -5.08
CA ALA A 277 -18.32 -13.35 -5.41
C ALA A 277 -18.30 -14.30 -4.19
N MET A 278 -18.52 -13.77 -2.98
CA MET A 278 -18.47 -14.56 -1.74
C MET A 278 -19.46 -15.72 -1.73
N ASP A 279 -20.68 -15.52 -2.24
CA ASP A 279 -21.69 -16.59 -2.33
C ASP A 279 -21.19 -17.77 -3.18
N GLU A 280 -20.58 -17.48 -4.34
CA GLU A 280 -20.05 -18.53 -5.22
C GLU A 280 -18.87 -19.26 -4.60
N MET A 281 -17.95 -18.52 -3.99
CA MET A 281 -16.76 -19.09 -3.36
C MET A 281 -17.06 -19.89 -2.09
N ALA A 282 -18.14 -19.59 -1.37
CA ALA A 282 -18.50 -20.27 -0.14
C ALA A 282 -19.35 -21.54 -0.36
N LYS A 283 -19.93 -21.72 -1.57
CA LYS A 283 -20.77 -22.88 -1.87
C LYS A 283 -19.99 -24.19 -1.75
N GLY A 284 -20.54 -25.14 -1.01
CA GLY A 284 -19.93 -26.45 -0.78
C GLY A 284 -18.88 -26.48 0.33
N HIS A 285 -18.63 -25.36 1.01
CA HIS A 285 -17.70 -25.27 2.13
C HIS A 285 -18.42 -25.20 3.49
N MET A 286 -17.68 -25.43 4.57
CA MET A 286 -18.19 -25.35 5.94
C MET A 286 -18.13 -23.90 6.45
N ILE A 287 -18.90 -23.58 7.51
CA ILE A 287 -18.91 -22.25 8.13
C ILE A 287 -17.49 -21.80 8.55
N ALA A 288 -16.66 -22.74 9.02
CA ALA A 288 -15.28 -22.44 9.41
C ALA A 288 -14.41 -21.98 8.22
N ASP A 289 -14.71 -22.44 7.01
CA ASP A 289 -13.95 -22.13 5.80
C ASP A 289 -14.34 -20.76 5.25
N VAL A 290 -15.57 -20.31 5.51
CA VAL A 290 -16.03 -18.96 5.15
C VAL A 290 -15.14 -17.88 5.77
N VAL A 291 -14.66 -18.10 7.01
CA VAL A 291 -13.72 -17.18 7.67
C VAL A 291 -12.39 -17.09 6.91
N ALA A 292 -11.87 -18.23 6.43
CA ALA A 292 -10.65 -18.25 5.62
C ALA A 292 -10.86 -17.56 4.27
N ILE A 293 -12.03 -17.73 3.65
CA ILE A 293 -12.43 -17.08 2.39
C ILE A 293 -12.51 -15.55 2.56
N ILE A 294 -13.15 -15.06 3.62
CA ILE A 294 -13.20 -13.63 3.95
C ILE A 294 -11.78 -13.07 4.15
N GLY A 295 -10.96 -13.80 4.90
CA GLY A 295 -9.58 -13.41 5.17
C GLY A 295 -8.74 -13.30 3.89
N THR A 296 -8.84 -14.26 2.96
CA THR A 296 -8.04 -14.23 1.72
C THR A 296 -8.41 -13.08 0.77
N MET A 297 -9.68 -12.67 0.77
CA MET A 297 -10.17 -11.52 -0.02
C MET A 297 -9.62 -10.17 0.46
N ASP A 298 -9.09 -10.09 1.69
CA ASP A 298 -8.58 -8.85 2.29
C ASP A 298 -9.66 -7.75 2.30
N ILE A 299 -10.75 -8.01 3.02
CA ILE A 299 -11.90 -7.10 3.06
C ILE A 299 -11.67 -5.98 4.08
N VAL A 300 -11.84 -4.72 3.64
CA VAL A 300 -11.90 -3.55 4.53
C VAL A 300 -13.17 -2.77 4.17
N PHE A 301 -14.23 -2.92 4.95
CA PHE A 301 -15.56 -2.38 4.63
C PHE A 301 -15.59 -0.89 4.24
N GLY A 302 -14.65 -0.11 4.76
CA GLY A 302 -14.50 1.28 4.34
C GLY A 302 -14.36 1.46 2.82
N ASP A 303 -13.74 0.55 2.06
CA ASP A 303 -13.65 0.63 0.59
C ASP A 303 -14.86 0.02 -0.16
N ILE A 304 -15.56 -0.94 0.45
CA ILE A 304 -16.71 -1.63 -0.16
C ILE A 304 -17.96 -0.75 -0.17
N ASP A 305 -18.18 0.03 0.90
CA ASP A 305 -19.43 0.79 1.08
C ASP A 305 -19.59 2.01 0.14
N ARG A 306 -18.61 2.30 -0.74
CA ARG A 306 -18.48 3.57 -1.52
C ARG A 306 -18.83 3.47 -3.01
#